data_AF-A0AAN9RIF3-F1
#
_entry.id   AF-A0AAN9RIF3-F1
#
_cell.length_a   1.000
_cell.length_b   1.000
_cell.length_c   1.000
_cell.angle_alpha   90.00
_cell.angle_beta   90.00
_cell.angle_gamma   90.00
#
_symmetry.space_group_name_H-M   'P 1'
#
loop_
_entity.id
_entity.type
_entity.pdbx_description
1 polymer ?
#
loop_
_entity_poly.entity_id
_entity_poly.type
_entity_poly.pdbx_seq_one_letter_code
_entity_poly.pdbx_strand_id
1 'polypeptide(L)'
;MNYREYFQLLASMISLRLSLFFTLIFSLISNQTSSTKDRKANIHAFFRYNTYIVYMGDHPKGMDSTSLPSLHMTMAQKVLGSDFEPKAILHSYKKSFNGFVIKLTQEDAVRMTKMDSVVSVFPNKKNHPHTTRSWDFIGVSQQILRTSLESDIIVE
;
A
#
# COMPACT_ATOMS: atom_id res chain seq x y z
N MET A 1 -71.79 15.44 15.38
CA MET A 1 -70.57 14.62 15.25
C MET A 1 -70.44 13.77 16.50
N ASN A 2 -70.52 12.45 16.36
CA ASN A 2 -70.61 11.51 17.48
C ASN A 2 -69.21 11.17 18.03
N TYR A 3 -69.07 10.88 19.33
CA TYR A 3 -67.79 10.47 19.95
C TYR A 3 -67.13 9.29 19.23
N ARG A 4 -67.94 8.39 18.64
CA ARG A 4 -67.46 7.28 17.80
C ARG A 4 -66.73 7.75 16.54
N GLU A 5 -67.20 8.81 15.88
CA GLU A 5 -66.57 9.36 14.68
C GLU A 5 -65.27 10.08 15.03
N TYR A 6 -65.25 10.82 16.14
CA TYR A 6 -64.03 11.44 16.69
C TYR A 6 -62.95 10.40 16.99
N PHE A 7 -63.33 9.28 17.61
CA PHE A 7 -62.40 8.21 17.93
C PHE A 7 -61.81 7.54 16.66
N GLN A 8 -62.65 7.31 15.64
CA GLN A 8 -62.20 6.74 14.36
C GLN A 8 -61.27 7.69 13.59
N LEU A 9 -61.57 8.99 13.57
CA LEU A 9 -60.71 10.00 12.97
C LEU A 9 -59.37 10.09 13.70
N LEU A 10 -59.39 10.07 15.04
CA LEU A 10 -58.18 10.08 15.86
C LEU A 10 -57.30 8.85 15.60
N ALA A 11 -57.90 7.65 15.56
CA ALA A 11 -57.20 6.39 15.29
C ALA A 11 -56.58 6.35 13.88
N SER A 12 -57.31 6.85 12.87
CA SER A 12 -56.82 6.99 11.50
C SER A 12 -55.63 7.96 11.41
N MET A 13 -55.72 9.12 12.08
CA MET A 13 -54.64 10.10 12.12
C MET A 13 -53.38 9.55 12.80
N ILE A 14 -53.52 8.77 13.87
CA ILE A 14 -52.40 8.11 14.55
C ILE A 14 -51.77 7.05 13.64
N SER A 15 -52.58 6.24 12.97
CA SER A 15 -52.11 5.19 12.05
C SER A 15 -51.34 5.77 10.86
N LEU A 16 -51.84 6.87 10.27
CA LEU A 16 -51.16 7.58 9.19
C LEU A 16 -49.79 8.13 9.65
N ARG A 17 -49.76 8.76 10.83
CA ARG A 17 -48.51 9.28 11.40
C ARG A 17 -47.50 8.14 11.64
N LEU A 18 -47.95 7.03 12.23
CA LEU A 18 -47.08 5.88 12.51
C LEU A 18 -46.52 5.25 11.22
N SER A 19 -47.34 5.16 10.17
CA SER A 19 -46.90 4.69 8.85
C SER A 19 -45.84 5.61 8.23
N LEU A 20 -46.01 6.93 8.32
CA LEU A 20 -45.04 7.90 7.80
C LEU A 20 -43.71 7.86 8.57
N PHE A 21 -43.75 7.63 9.88
CA PHE A 21 -42.53 7.40 10.66
C PHE A 21 -41.81 6.13 10.24
N PHE A 22 -42.53 5.03 9.99
CA PHE A 22 -41.92 3.76 9.63
C PHE A 22 -41.21 3.82 8.26
N THR A 23 -41.80 4.50 7.27
CA THR A 23 -41.16 4.68 5.96
C THR A 23 -39.93 5.60 6.03
N LEU A 24 -39.95 6.63 6.87
CA LEU A 24 -38.80 7.49 7.11
C LEU A 24 -37.63 6.71 7.72
N ILE A 25 -37.90 5.89 8.73
CA ILE A 25 -36.89 5.03 9.37
C ILE A 25 -36.35 3.99 8.38
N PHE A 26 -37.21 3.37 7.57
CA PHE A 26 -36.81 2.40 6.56
C PHE A 26 -35.91 3.02 5.47
N SER A 27 -36.23 4.24 5.03
CA SER A 27 -35.41 5.01 4.08
C SER A 27 -34.03 5.34 4.68
N LEU A 28 -33.98 5.73 5.96
CA LEU A 28 -32.73 6.04 6.67
C LEU A 28 -31.81 4.82 6.82
N ILE A 29 -32.39 3.63 7.06
CA ILE A 29 -31.66 2.37 7.20
C ILE A 29 -31.16 1.87 5.84
N SER A 30 -31.98 2.01 4.78
CA SER A 30 -31.62 1.53 3.43
C SER A 30 -30.35 2.19 2.89
N ASN A 31 -30.16 3.49 3.16
CA ASN A 31 -29.00 4.26 2.70
C ASN A 31 -27.65 3.79 3.30
N GLN A 32 -27.65 3.11 4.45
CA GLN A 32 -26.42 2.61 5.07
C GLN A 32 -25.91 1.29 4.44
N THR A 33 -26.77 0.52 3.79
CA THR A 33 -26.42 -0.82 3.28
C THR A 33 -25.59 -0.80 1.99
N SER A 34 -25.67 0.26 1.18
CA SER A 34 -24.87 0.42 -0.03
C SER A 34 -23.41 0.76 0.32
N SER A 35 -23.19 1.63 1.31
CA SER A 35 -21.83 2.04 1.73
C SER A 35 -20.99 0.88 2.29
N THR A 36 -21.62 -0.10 2.95
CA THR A 36 -20.90 -1.24 3.54
C THR A 36 -20.47 -2.26 2.49
N LYS A 37 -21.26 -2.47 1.43
CA LYS A 37 -20.90 -3.34 0.29
C LYS A 37 -19.68 -2.80 -0.45
N ASP A 38 -19.68 -1.49 -0.75
CA ASP A 38 -18.56 -0.84 -1.43
C ASP A 38 -17.29 -0.88 -0.58
N ARG A 39 -17.38 -0.62 0.73
CA ARG A 39 -16.23 -0.74 1.63
C ARG A 39 -15.65 -2.15 1.64
N LYS A 40 -16.49 -3.18 1.72
CA LYS A 40 -16.03 -4.58 1.75
C LYS A 40 -15.36 -4.99 0.43
N ALA A 41 -15.91 -4.58 -0.70
CA ALA A 41 -15.32 -4.82 -2.02
C ALA A 41 -13.95 -4.14 -2.17
N ASN A 42 -13.84 -2.88 -1.74
CA ASN A 42 -12.58 -2.14 -1.75
C ASN A 42 -11.53 -2.73 -0.78
N ILE A 43 -11.95 -3.20 0.40
CA ILE A 43 -11.06 -3.88 1.35
C ILE A 43 -10.53 -5.19 0.76
N HIS A 44 -11.39 -5.98 0.12
CA HIS A 44 -10.97 -7.23 -0.53
C HIS A 44 -10.02 -6.97 -1.71
N ALA A 45 -10.29 -5.94 -2.51
CA ALA A 45 -9.37 -5.48 -3.55
C ALA A 45 -8.03 -5.02 -2.94
N PHE A 46 -8.05 -4.24 -1.86
CA PHE A 46 -6.85 -3.77 -1.17
C PHE A 46 -5.98 -4.93 -0.66
N PHE A 47 -6.57 -5.97 -0.08
CA PHE A 47 -5.83 -7.16 0.38
C PHE A 47 -5.25 -8.01 -0.74
N ARG A 48 -5.66 -7.83 -2.00
CA ARG A 48 -5.02 -8.48 -3.15
C ARG A 48 -3.71 -7.81 -3.56
N TYR A 49 -3.48 -6.57 -3.16
CA TYR A 49 -2.27 -5.83 -3.51
C TYR A 49 -1.28 -5.81 -2.34
N ASN A 50 -0.09 -6.34 -2.59
CA ASN A 50 1.04 -6.24 -1.69
C ASN A 50 2.09 -5.27 -2.25
N THR A 51 2.91 -4.72 -1.36
CA THR A 51 4.01 -3.85 -1.77
C THR A 51 5.24 -4.69 -2.09
N TYR A 52 5.81 -4.49 -3.27
CA TYR A 52 7.01 -5.16 -3.75
C TYR A 52 8.11 -4.15 -4.09
N ILE A 53 9.35 -4.59 -4.00
CA ILE A 53 10.52 -3.92 -4.53
C ILE A 53 10.90 -4.63 -5.84
N VAL A 54 10.94 -3.87 -6.92
CA VAL A 54 11.44 -4.29 -8.23
C VAL A 54 12.87 -3.79 -8.35
N TYR A 55 13.83 -4.70 -8.32
CA TYR A 55 15.26 -4.41 -8.43
C TYR A 55 15.72 -4.62 -9.88
N MET A 56 16.35 -3.61 -10.45
CA MET A 56 16.77 -3.58 -11.87
C MET A 56 18.29 -3.50 -12.04
N GLY A 57 19.06 -3.63 -10.95
CA GLY A 57 20.52 -3.60 -11.01
C GLY A 57 21.09 -2.19 -11.12
N ASP A 58 22.14 -2.06 -11.93
CA ASP A 58 22.81 -0.79 -12.19
C ASP A 58 21.98 0.15 -13.07
N HIS A 59 22.35 1.43 -13.05
CA HIS A 59 21.75 2.42 -13.92
C HIS A 59 22.05 2.13 -15.39
N PRO A 60 21.08 2.31 -16.30
CA PRO A 60 21.33 2.20 -17.73
C PRO A 60 22.43 3.18 -18.14
N LYS A 61 23.44 2.71 -18.89
CA LYS A 61 24.57 3.53 -19.30
C LYS A 61 24.08 4.72 -20.15
N GLY A 62 24.50 5.93 -19.77
CA GLY A 62 24.15 7.16 -20.48
C GLY A 62 22.74 7.70 -20.20
N MET A 63 21.99 7.11 -19.26
CA MET A 63 20.69 7.60 -18.84
C MET A 63 20.82 8.51 -17.61
N ASP A 64 20.13 9.66 -17.64
CA ASP A 64 20.12 10.60 -16.53
C ASP A 64 19.26 10.08 -15.35
N SER A 65 19.58 10.45 -14.12
CA SER A 65 18.77 10.03 -12.96
C SER A 65 17.35 10.63 -12.98
N THR A 66 17.13 11.66 -13.78
CA THR A 66 15.86 12.37 -13.97
C THR A 66 14.86 11.61 -14.85
N SER A 67 15.32 10.74 -15.76
CA SER A 67 14.45 9.91 -16.60
C SER A 67 14.15 8.52 -16.01
N LEU A 68 14.82 8.11 -14.93
CA LEU A 68 14.52 6.82 -14.29
C LEU A 68 13.05 6.70 -13.81
N PRO A 69 12.42 7.73 -13.22
CA PRO A 69 11.02 7.63 -12.83
C PRO A 69 10.06 7.39 -14.02
N SER A 70 10.34 7.97 -15.20
CA SER A 70 9.52 7.71 -16.39
C SER A 70 9.77 6.30 -16.92
N LEU A 71 11.02 5.81 -16.90
CA LEU A 71 11.33 4.41 -17.19
C LEU A 71 10.55 3.45 -16.27
N HIS A 72 10.56 3.69 -14.96
CA HIS A 72 9.82 2.88 -13.99
C HIS A 72 8.31 2.88 -14.28
N MET A 73 7.75 4.02 -14.68
CA MET A 73 6.35 4.15 -15.09
C MET A 73 6.05 3.29 -16.32
N THR A 74 6.89 3.36 -17.35
CA THR A 74 6.75 2.53 -18.56
C THR A 74 6.89 1.04 -18.25
N MET A 75 7.77 0.67 -17.33
CA MET A 75 7.91 -0.72 -16.87
C MET A 75 6.64 -1.20 -16.15
N ALA A 76 6.08 -0.37 -15.26
CA ALA A 76 4.81 -0.66 -14.61
C ALA A 76 3.66 -0.83 -15.61
N GLN A 77 3.56 0.06 -16.60
CA GLN A 77 2.56 0.01 -17.68
C GLN A 77 2.61 -1.29 -18.46
N LYS A 78 3.80 -1.80 -18.77
CA LYS A 78 3.96 -3.05 -19.55
C LYS A 78 3.33 -4.26 -18.85
N VAL A 79 3.29 -4.29 -17.53
CA VAL A 79 2.73 -5.41 -16.77
C VAL A 79 1.27 -5.16 -16.36
N LEU A 80 0.96 -3.96 -15.90
CA LEU A 80 -0.34 -3.61 -15.35
C LEU A 80 -1.33 -3.12 -16.40
N GLY A 81 -0.86 -2.81 -17.61
CA GLY A 81 -1.66 -2.22 -18.69
C GLY A 81 -1.71 -0.70 -18.65
N SER A 82 -2.39 -0.11 -19.65
CA SER A 82 -2.58 1.34 -19.78
C SER A 82 -3.38 1.96 -18.65
N ASP A 83 -4.23 1.16 -18.01
CA ASP A 83 -5.27 1.60 -17.09
C ASP A 83 -4.76 1.66 -15.65
N PHE A 84 -3.49 1.30 -15.44
CA PHE A 84 -2.91 1.24 -14.11
C PHE A 84 -2.82 2.64 -13.50
N GLU A 85 -3.02 2.71 -12.20
CA GLU A 85 -2.94 3.98 -11.50
C GLU A 85 -1.46 4.32 -11.18
N PRO A 86 -0.93 5.48 -11.60
CA PRO A 86 0.46 5.86 -11.35
C PRO A 86 0.85 5.86 -9.86
N LYS A 87 -0.13 6.12 -8.97
CA LYS A 87 0.05 6.04 -7.51
C LYS A 87 0.35 4.64 -6.97
N ALA A 88 0.26 3.60 -7.81
CA ALA A 88 0.71 2.26 -7.47
C ALA A 88 2.23 2.23 -7.24
N ILE A 89 3.00 3.06 -7.96
CA ILE A 89 4.42 3.27 -7.68
C ILE A 89 4.55 4.17 -6.45
N LEU A 90 5.12 3.62 -5.39
CA LEU A 90 5.29 4.32 -4.11
C LEU A 90 6.63 5.05 -4.03
N HIS A 91 7.65 4.51 -4.70
CA HIS A 91 9.00 5.07 -4.64
C HIS A 91 9.82 4.64 -5.85
N SER A 92 10.81 5.45 -6.23
CA SER A 92 11.78 5.15 -7.29
C SER A 92 13.19 5.38 -6.77
N TYR A 93 13.99 4.32 -6.76
CA TYR A 93 15.42 4.38 -6.47
C TYR A 93 16.16 4.87 -7.72
N LYS A 94 16.94 5.94 -7.55
CA LYS A 94 17.59 6.67 -8.67
C LYS A 94 19.06 7.02 -8.43
N LYS A 95 19.60 6.59 -7.29
CA LYS A 95 20.94 6.99 -6.80
C LYS A 95 21.84 5.78 -6.63
N SER A 96 21.51 4.92 -5.67
CA SER A 96 22.36 3.78 -5.30
C SER A 96 22.19 2.59 -6.24
N PHE A 97 21.00 2.43 -6.82
CA PHE A 97 20.68 1.39 -7.78
C PHE A 97 19.42 1.80 -8.55
N ASN A 98 19.17 1.10 -9.67
CA ASN A 98 17.97 1.23 -10.49
C ASN A 98 16.87 0.30 -9.96
N GLY A 99 15.69 0.86 -9.69
CA GLY A 99 14.56 0.07 -9.21
C GLY A 99 13.47 0.92 -8.58
N PHE A 100 12.36 0.30 -8.23
CA PHE A 100 11.20 1.01 -7.70
C PHE A 100 10.35 0.14 -6.78
N VAL A 101 9.55 0.81 -5.95
CA VAL A 101 8.60 0.20 -5.02
C VAL A 101 7.21 0.37 -5.59
N ILE A 102 6.45 -0.71 -5.69
CA ILE A 102 5.14 -0.73 -6.34
C ILE A 102 4.17 -1.67 -5.64
N LYS A 103 2.88 -1.31 -5.64
CA LYS A 103 1.79 -2.19 -5.23
C LYS A 103 1.37 -3.08 -6.39
N LEU A 104 1.43 -4.39 -6.18
CA LEU A 104 1.13 -5.39 -7.20
C LEU A 104 0.29 -6.52 -6.60
N THR A 105 -0.48 -7.19 -7.45
CA THR A 105 -0.96 -8.53 -7.12
C THR A 105 0.21 -9.52 -7.14
N GLN A 106 0.02 -10.71 -6.57
CA GLN A 106 1.07 -11.72 -6.59
C GLN A 106 1.35 -12.19 -8.03
N GLU A 107 0.32 -12.27 -8.86
CA GLU A 107 0.42 -12.60 -10.27
C GLU A 107 1.23 -11.55 -11.04
N ASP A 108 0.97 -10.27 -10.79
CA ASP A 108 1.71 -9.16 -11.41
C ASP A 108 3.18 -9.12 -10.98
N ALA A 109 3.46 -9.42 -9.71
CA ALA A 109 4.83 -9.54 -9.23
C ALA A 109 5.60 -10.64 -9.97
N VAL A 110 4.98 -11.79 -10.23
CA VAL A 110 5.56 -12.87 -11.05
C VAL A 110 5.70 -12.47 -12.51
N ARG A 111 4.82 -11.63 -13.05
CA ARG A 111 4.99 -11.08 -14.41
C ARG A 111 6.16 -10.11 -14.49
N MET A 112 6.36 -9.28 -13.46
CA MET A 112 7.49 -8.36 -13.37
C MET A 112 8.85 -9.10 -13.41
N THR A 113 8.98 -10.26 -12.77
CA THR A 113 10.24 -11.03 -12.78
C THR A 113 10.64 -11.54 -14.17
N LYS A 114 9.72 -11.55 -15.13
CA LYS A 114 9.96 -12.03 -16.49
C LYS A 114 10.45 -10.93 -17.45
N MET A 115 10.56 -9.70 -16.98
CA MET A 115 11.04 -8.58 -17.82
C MET A 115 12.57 -8.58 -17.85
N ASP A 116 13.15 -8.42 -19.04
CA ASP A 116 14.61 -8.50 -19.25
C ASP A 116 15.44 -7.54 -18.38
N SER A 117 14.90 -6.36 -18.05
CA SER A 117 15.58 -5.35 -17.23
C SER A 117 15.32 -5.50 -15.72
N VAL A 118 14.58 -6.53 -15.30
CA VAL A 118 14.30 -6.80 -13.88
C VAL A 118 15.21 -7.94 -13.42
N VAL A 119 16.03 -7.66 -12.41
CA VAL A 119 16.94 -8.63 -11.81
C VAL A 119 16.22 -9.45 -10.74
N SER A 120 15.41 -8.81 -9.88
CA SER A 120 14.60 -9.51 -8.89
C SER A 120 13.38 -8.72 -8.45
N VAL A 121 12.36 -9.43 -7.98
CA VAL A 121 11.16 -8.85 -7.37
C VAL A 121 10.92 -9.55 -6.04
N PHE A 122 10.82 -8.78 -4.96
CA PHE A 122 10.62 -9.32 -3.63
C PHE A 122 9.70 -8.44 -2.79
N PRO A 123 8.97 -9.01 -1.81
CA PRO A 123 8.07 -8.24 -0.98
C PRO A 123 8.83 -7.17 -0.18
N ASN A 124 8.28 -5.97 -0.12
CA ASN A 124 8.81 -4.89 0.71
C ASN A 124 8.57 -5.25 2.18
N LYS A 125 9.65 -5.55 2.91
CA LYS A 125 9.62 -5.87 4.34
C LYS A 125 10.46 -4.86 5.10
N LYS A 126 9.97 -4.47 6.28
CA LYS A 126 10.81 -3.75 7.24
C LYS A 126 11.76 -4.76 7.86
N ASN A 127 13.04 -4.65 7.53
CA ASN A 127 14.08 -5.40 8.22
C ASN A 127 14.44 -4.64 9.49
N HIS A 128 14.47 -5.35 10.62
CA HIS A 128 15.01 -4.79 11.86
C HIS A 128 16.53 -4.91 11.75
N PRO A 129 17.28 -3.81 11.82
CA PRO A 129 18.73 -3.89 11.86
C PRO A 129 19.11 -4.67 13.12
N HIS A 130 19.61 -5.89 12.96
CA HIS A 130 20.41 -6.53 13.98
C HIS A 130 21.75 -5.80 13.95
N THR A 131 21.82 -4.64 14.59
CA THR A 131 23.06 -3.88 14.65
C THR A 131 24.11 -4.74 15.36
N THR A 132 25.02 -5.30 14.59
CA THR A 132 26.29 -5.80 15.08
C THR A 132 27.26 -4.62 15.17
N ARG A 133 26.88 -3.63 15.99
CA ARG A 133 27.73 -2.47 16.30
C ARG A 133 28.73 -2.80 17.42
N SER A 134 29.18 -4.05 17.52
CA SER A 134 30.34 -4.39 18.34
C SER A 134 31.48 -4.83 17.42
N TRP A 135 32.69 -4.41 17.79
CA TRP A 135 33.95 -4.84 17.19
C TRP A 135 34.07 -6.37 17.17
N ASP A 136 33.37 -7.07 18.07
CA ASP A 136 33.31 -8.53 18.12
C ASP A 136 32.74 -9.15 16.83
N PHE A 137 31.89 -8.44 16.08
CA PHE A 137 31.28 -8.98 14.86
C PHE A 137 32.28 -9.15 13.70
N ILE A 138 33.33 -8.34 13.68
CA ILE A 138 34.46 -8.50 12.75
C ILE A 138 35.63 -9.27 13.39
N GLY A 139 35.40 -9.91 14.54
CA GLY A 139 36.42 -10.65 15.28
C GLY A 139 37.47 -9.77 15.97
N VAL A 140 37.22 -8.46 16.10
CA VAL A 140 38.13 -7.53 16.78
C VAL A 140 37.74 -7.50 18.26
N SER A 141 38.50 -8.21 19.09
CA SER A 141 38.24 -8.24 20.53
C SER A 141 38.52 -6.88 21.17
N GLN A 142 37.63 -6.42 22.04
CA GLN A 142 37.84 -5.20 22.84
C GLN A 142 38.97 -5.33 23.88
N GLN A 143 39.47 -6.55 24.12
CA GLN A 143 40.51 -6.88 25.10
C GLN A 143 41.94 -6.80 24.54
N ILE A 144 42.15 -6.08 23.44
CA ILE A 144 43.49 -5.80 22.94
C ILE A 144 44.05 -4.61 23.74
N LEU A 145 45.30 -4.72 24.18
CA LEU A 145 46.02 -3.70 24.92
C LEU A 145 46.29 -2.53 23.97
N ARG A 146 45.34 -1.58 23.93
CA ARG A 146 45.38 -0.44 23.00
C ARG A 146 46.61 0.42 23.27
N THR A 147 47.53 0.42 22.34
CA THR A 147 48.68 1.32 22.38
C THR A 147 48.30 2.66 21.77
N SER A 148 48.92 3.77 22.22
CA SER A 148 48.59 5.11 21.72
C SER A 148 48.98 5.35 20.25
N LEU A 149 49.57 4.35 19.58
CA LEU A 149 49.93 4.38 18.16
C LEU A 149 48.74 4.00 17.24
N GLU A 150 47.64 3.50 17.80
CA GLU A 150 46.49 2.99 17.04
C GLU A 150 45.46 4.08 16.68
N SER A 151 45.57 5.30 17.21
CA SER A 151 44.58 6.36 16.96
C SER A 151 44.53 6.86 15.51
N ASP A 152 45.57 6.55 14.73
CA ASP A 152 45.78 7.09 13.38
C ASP A 152 45.54 6.06 12.26
N ILE A 153 45.05 4.86 12.60
CA ILE A 153 44.77 3.81 11.59
C ILE A 153 43.28 3.79 11.26
N ILE A 154 42.95 4.29 10.08
CA ILE A 154 41.65 4.09 9.44
C ILE A 154 41.75 2.79 8.64
N VAL A 155 40.93 1.79 8.99
CA VAL A 155 40.73 0.61 8.16
C VAL A 155 39.67 0.98 7.12
N GLU A 156 40.10 1.30 5.90
CA GLU A 156 39.22 1.39 4.72
C GLU A 156 38.95 0.00 4.10
#